data_AF-A0A956SX42-F1
#
_entry.id   AF-A0A956SX42-F1
#
_cell.length_a   1.000
_cell.length_b   1.000
_cell.length_c   1.000
_cell.angle_alpha   90.00
_cell.angle_beta   90.00
_cell.angle_gamma   90.00
#
_symmetry.space_group_name_H-M   'P 1'
#
loop_
_entity.id
_entity.type
_entity.pdbx_description
1 polymer ?
#
loop_
_entity_poly.entity_id
_entity_poly.type
_entity_poly.pdbx_seq_one_letter_code
_entity_poly.pdbx_strand_id
1 'polypeptide(L)'
;MPVDMNALFRDHGITIELSGDRGTGVPFSRALLDQLDLADLNAKSRQRIVPGDMLTAVLKRDENGAFETDAAGRPKRTGGYLKLGAENELTLMIPRADEPGEFTRVPAGNTRYAAAALIRMEREARHEVAANARAHAEAMQAYEAARGRGEPAEEPQLRVAKHDPEQFKRFSGFITAAEAVISAELGNPFATAEERRSELMASLSIRNEMRNTLTPEQVGLIAQAQSLKEQIARIAPDHPMAEQAIVAPYHGDGEALEEGVSRVTEAGAGRFRRGVMRGGPADALVPLLMATFTRTDPAAVQVAMISPAERRRFEQLMSRHENEEIAESIRPRVEGIMGARMPGYTCAVRFFAHQGVDYMMVNDIGGNFVYAAESEARTQELDVERLNRIPTEADVPTQERIEELRAALATLTFDNGAEVAFDYGDEPDEDVFEA
;
A
#
# COMPACT_ATOMS: atom_id res chain seq x y z
N MET A 1 37.28 -11.99 11.18
CA MET A 1 38.35 -11.22 10.49
C MET A 1 38.15 -9.77 10.87
N PRO A 2 39.23 -9.00 11.15
CA PRO A 2 39.09 -7.58 11.49
C PRO A 2 38.33 -6.83 10.38
N VAL A 3 37.41 -5.95 10.77
CA VAL A 3 36.60 -5.13 9.87
C VAL A 3 37.46 -4.02 9.27
N ASP A 4 37.65 -4.03 7.96
CA ASP A 4 38.20 -2.87 7.25
C ASP A 4 37.07 -1.85 7.02
N MET A 5 37.12 -0.74 7.74
CA MET A 5 36.12 0.33 7.64
C MET A 5 36.07 0.94 6.23
N ASN A 6 37.20 1.07 5.55
CA ASN A 6 37.21 1.66 4.21
C ASN A 6 36.56 0.71 3.20
N ALA A 7 36.81 -0.60 3.32
CA ALA A 7 36.13 -1.60 2.51
C ALA A 7 34.63 -1.61 2.80
N LEU A 8 34.22 -1.57 4.08
CA LEU A 8 32.81 -1.52 4.48
C LEU A 8 32.07 -0.33 3.86
N PHE A 9 32.64 0.88 3.94
CA PHE A 9 32.04 2.08 3.33
C PHE A 9 32.07 2.04 1.79
N ARG A 10 33.04 1.38 1.16
CA ARG A 10 33.10 1.24 -0.29
C ARG A 10 32.04 0.26 -0.80
N ASP A 11 31.90 -0.87 -0.11
CA ASP A 11 31.14 -2.03 -0.59
C ASP A 11 29.65 -1.94 -0.19
N HIS A 12 29.34 -1.27 0.92
CA HIS A 12 27.98 -1.12 1.46
C HIS A 12 27.53 0.33 1.64
N GLY A 13 28.37 1.30 1.27
CA GLY A 13 28.07 2.71 1.44
C GLY A 13 27.03 3.23 0.45
N ILE A 14 26.05 3.98 0.97
CA ILE A 14 25.12 4.80 0.20
C ILE A 14 25.50 6.27 0.31
N THR A 15 25.25 7.05 -0.75
CA THR A 15 25.47 8.50 -0.70
C THR A 15 24.38 9.16 0.12
N ILE A 16 24.79 9.98 1.08
CA ILE A 16 23.88 10.67 2.00
C ILE A 16 24.23 12.14 2.09
N GLU A 17 23.29 12.90 2.60
CA GLU A 17 23.52 14.20 3.22
C GLU A 17 23.00 14.16 4.65
N LEU A 18 23.79 14.66 5.60
CA LEU A 18 23.43 14.74 7.01
C LEU A 18 23.69 16.16 7.49
N SER A 19 22.64 16.85 7.92
CA SER A 19 22.72 18.26 8.37
C SER A 19 23.42 19.18 7.37
N GLY A 20 23.14 19.00 6.07
CA GLY A 20 23.73 19.79 4.99
C GLY A 20 25.08 19.29 4.46
N ASP A 21 25.70 18.32 5.14
CA ASP A 21 27.01 17.80 4.75
C ASP A 21 26.89 16.48 3.99
N ARG A 22 27.48 16.46 2.79
CA ARG A 22 27.53 15.26 1.95
C ARG A 22 28.47 14.23 2.56
N GLY A 23 28.09 12.96 2.46
CA GLY A 23 28.85 11.86 3.01
C GLY A 23 28.46 10.51 2.44
N THR A 24 28.94 9.47 3.14
CA THR A 24 28.57 8.09 2.89
C THR A 24 27.97 7.50 4.16
N GLY A 25 26.88 6.75 4.06
CA GLY A 25 26.26 6.02 5.16
C GLY A 25 26.32 4.52 4.91
N VAL A 26 26.55 3.71 5.94
CA VAL A 26 26.45 2.25 5.90
C VAL A 26 25.30 1.85 6.82
N PRO A 27 24.11 1.53 6.28
CA PRO A 27 23.00 1.01 7.06
C PRO A 27 23.27 -0.46 7.44
N PHE A 28 23.02 -0.81 8.70
CA PHE A 28 23.25 -2.15 9.22
C PHE A 28 21.96 -2.95 9.26
N SER A 29 21.85 -3.91 8.36
CA SER A 29 20.88 -4.99 8.45
C SER A 29 21.43 -6.14 9.30
N ARG A 30 20.55 -7.04 9.74
CA ARG A 30 20.99 -8.27 10.44
C ARG A 30 21.93 -9.11 9.56
N ALA A 31 21.58 -9.28 8.29
CA ALA A 31 22.38 -10.06 7.34
C ALA A 31 23.79 -9.50 7.12
N LEU A 32 23.95 -8.16 7.14
CA LEU A 32 25.28 -7.54 7.07
C LEU A 32 26.06 -7.75 8.36
N LEU A 33 25.41 -7.57 9.51
CA LEU A 33 26.04 -7.75 10.83
C LEU A 33 26.50 -9.20 11.06
N ASP A 34 25.75 -10.19 10.56
CA ASP A 34 26.11 -11.61 10.65
C ASP A 34 27.39 -11.96 9.84
N GLN A 35 27.81 -11.09 8.91
CA GLN A 35 29.03 -11.26 8.10
C GLN A 35 30.25 -10.57 8.72
N LEU A 36 30.07 -9.75 9.75
CA LEU A 36 31.10 -8.89 10.32
C LEU A 36 31.56 -9.38 11.69
N ASP A 37 32.81 -9.07 12.03
CA ASP A 37 33.30 -9.24 13.40
C ASP A 37 32.75 -8.10 14.28
N LEU A 38 31.63 -8.38 14.97
CA LEU A 38 30.92 -7.38 15.77
C LEU A 38 31.77 -6.82 16.92
N ALA A 39 32.68 -7.61 17.50
CA ALA A 39 33.53 -7.14 18.58
C ALA A 39 34.51 -6.08 18.06
N ASP A 40 35.14 -6.33 16.92
CA ASP A 40 36.05 -5.38 16.27
C ASP A 40 35.30 -4.15 15.72
N LEU A 41 34.11 -4.35 15.12
CA LEU A 41 33.25 -3.24 14.65
C LEU A 41 32.89 -2.30 15.80
N ASN A 42 32.41 -2.84 16.92
CA ASN A 42 32.02 -2.06 18.10
C ASN A 42 33.22 -1.35 18.75
N ALA A 43 34.40 -1.99 18.76
CA ALA A 43 35.63 -1.37 19.25
C ALA A 43 36.05 -0.17 18.39
N LYS A 44 35.92 -0.27 17.06
CA LYS A 44 36.26 0.79 16.11
C LYS A 44 35.25 1.93 16.08
N SER A 45 33.95 1.61 16.09
CA SER A 45 32.88 2.61 16.11
C SER A 45 32.70 3.27 17.48
N ARG A 46 33.20 2.63 18.55
CA ARG A 46 32.97 3.00 19.95
C ARG A 46 31.48 2.99 20.33
N GLN A 47 30.67 2.25 19.58
CA GLN A 47 29.22 2.12 19.75
C GLN A 47 28.85 0.66 19.64
N ARG A 48 27.78 0.26 20.34
CA ARG A 48 27.19 -1.07 20.17
C ARG A 48 26.26 -1.02 18.96
N ILE A 49 26.73 -1.51 17.82
CA ILE A 49 25.95 -1.54 16.58
C ILE A 49 24.93 -2.67 16.63
N VAL A 50 23.68 -2.37 16.31
CA VAL A 50 22.58 -3.32 16.17
C VAL A 50 21.87 -3.14 14.82
N PRO A 51 21.04 -4.12 14.38
CA PRO A 51 20.24 -3.94 13.18
C PRO A 51 19.36 -2.68 13.27
N GLY A 52 19.34 -1.86 12.22
CA GLY A 52 18.64 -0.58 12.20
C GLY A 52 19.51 0.64 12.55
N ASP A 53 20.79 0.43 12.87
CA ASP A 53 21.76 1.53 13.00
C ASP A 53 22.42 1.86 11.65
N MET A 54 23.09 3.00 11.60
CA MET A 54 23.91 3.43 10.47
C MET A 54 25.21 4.05 10.97
N LEU A 55 26.33 3.69 10.33
CA LEU A 55 27.56 4.45 10.45
C LEU A 55 27.66 5.46 9.32
N THR A 56 28.11 6.67 9.62
CA THR A 56 28.24 7.75 8.65
C THR A 56 29.69 8.20 8.52
N ALA A 57 30.05 8.71 7.35
CA ALA A 57 31.32 9.35 7.09
C ALA A 57 31.04 10.62 6.26
N VAL A 58 30.92 11.75 6.96
CA VAL A 58 30.59 13.06 6.35
C VAL A 58 31.85 13.87 6.10
N LEU A 59 31.84 14.70 5.07
CA LEU A 59 32.95 15.60 4.78
C LEU A 59 33.13 16.61 5.93
N LYS A 60 34.37 16.75 6.41
CA LYS A 60 34.67 17.68 7.50
C LYS A 60 34.88 19.09 6.94
N ARG A 61 34.24 20.08 7.56
CA ARG A 61 34.45 21.51 7.28
C ARG A 61 35.26 22.17 8.38
N ASP A 62 36.03 23.18 8.02
CA ASP A 62 36.72 24.08 8.94
C ASP A 62 35.76 25.19 9.46
N GLU A 63 36.27 26.04 10.34
CA GLU A 63 35.51 27.15 10.96
C GLU A 63 35.00 28.18 9.93
N ASN A 64 35.54 28.19 8.71
CA ASN A 64 35.15 29.07 7.62
C ASN A 64 34.19 28.37 6.63
N GLY A 65 33.80 27.12 6.89
CA GLY A 65 32.91 26.33 6.04
C GLY A 65 33.59 25.67 4.84
N ALA A 66 34.91 25.76 4.71
CA ALA A 66 35.69 25.09 3.65
C ALA A 66 36.01 23.64 4.04
N PHE A 67 36.16 22.74 3.06
CA PHE A 67 36.48 21.34 3.35
C PHE A 67 37.91 21.19 3.88
N GLU A 68 38.05 20.54 5.03
CA GLU A 68 39.37 20.15 5.53
C GLU A 68 39.98 19.07 4.64
N THR A 69 41.28 19.16 4.37
CA THR A 69 42.02 18.16 3.61
C THR A 69 43.09 17.46 4.46
N ASP A 70 43.39 16.21 4.12
CA ASP A 70 44.51 15.44 4.68
C ASP A 70 45.85 15.94 4.11
N ALA A 71 46.96 15.37 4.59
CA ALA A 71 48.30 15.75 4.12
C ALA A 71 48.53 15.46 2.62
N ALA A 72 47.65 14.69 1.98
CA ALA A 72 47.67 14.38 0.55
C ALA A 72 46.65 15.23 -0.24
N GLY A 73 46.02 16.24 0.38
CA GLY A 73 45.04 17.12 -0.25
C GLY A 73 43.65 16.50 -0.45
N ARG A 74 43.38 15.33 0.13
CA ARG A 74 42.07 14.66 0.01
C ARG A 74 41.12 15.14 1.11
N PRO A 75 39.81 15.31 0.83
CA PRO A 75 38.87 15.73 1.85
C PRO A 75 38.85 14.79 3.07
N LYS A 76 39.00 15.35 4.27
CA LYS A 76 38.85 14.60 5.52
C LYS A 76 37.39 14.26 5.74
N ARG A 77 37.15 13.09 6.34
CA ARG A 77 35.82 12.64 6.74
C ARG A 77 35.75 12.47 8.25
N THR A 78 34.64 12.87 8.83
CA THR A 78 34.31 12.60 10.23
C THR A 78 33.39 11.39 10.28
N GLY A 79 33.82 10.36 11.00
CA GLY A 79 32.98 9.20 11.28
C GLY A 79 31.90 9.54 12.30
N GLY A 80 30.68 9.08 12.06
CA GLY A 80 29.53 9.27 12.93
C GLY A 80 28.73 7.98 13.11
N TYR A 81 27.86 7.99 14.10
CA TYR A 81 26.89 6.94 14.37
C TYR A 81 25.50 7.56 14.38
N LEU A 82 24.56 6.89 13.73
CA LEU A 82 23.19 7.31 13.58
C LEU A 82 22.27 6.14 13.91
N LYS A 83 21.29 6.38 14.79
CA LYS A 83 20.17 5.46 14.99
C LYS A 83 19.06 5.83 14.01
N LEU A 84 18.77 4.98 13.02
CA LEU A 84 17.81 5.33 11.96
C LEU A 84 16.37 5.51 12.46
N GLY A 85 16.03 4.94 13.62
CA GLY A 85 14.73 5.14 14.26
C GLY A 85 14.57 6.46 15.03
N ALA A 86 15.64 7.24 15.20
CA ALA A 86 15.57 8.55 15.85
C ALA A 86 15.28 9.66 14.82
N GLU A 87 14.66 10.75 15.25
CA GLU A 87 14.55 11.96 14.41
C GLU A 87 15.95 12.47 14.05
N ASN A 88 16.19 12.62 12.76
CA ASN A 88 17.48 13.07 12.24
C ASN A 88 17.29 13.78 10.89
N GLU A 89 18.29 14.54 10.47
CA GLU A 89 18.29 15.28 9.20
C GLU A 89 18.92 14.47 8.06
N LEU A 90 18.84 13.14 8.12
CA LEU A 90 19.37 12.28 7.06
C LEU A 90 18.58 12.50 5.77
N THR A 91 19.29 12.68 4.67
CA THR A 91 18.74 12.68 3.31
C THR A 91 19.52 11.68 2.48
N LEU A 92 18.81 10.79 1.79
CA LEU A 92 19.42 9.88 0.83
C LEU A 92 19.58 10.59 -0.50
N MET A 93 20.76 10.44 -1.10
CA MET A 93 21.13 11.12 -2.34
C MET A 93 21.20 10.10 -3.47
N ILE A 94 20.19 10.10 -4.34
CA ILE A 94 20.05 9.13 -5.42
C ILE A 94 20.57 9.78 -6.72
N PRO A 95 21.66 9.28 -7.32
CA PRO A 95 22.17 9.84 -8.56
C PRO A 95 21.13 9.87 -9.68
N ARG A 96 21.16 10.94 -10.46
CA ARG A 96 20.38 11.07 -11.70
C ARG A 96 21.18 10.50 -12.87
N ALA A 97 20.54 9.67 -13.67
CA ALA A 97 21.13 9.09 -14.87
C ALA A 97 20.99 10.03 -16.08
N ASP A 98 19.94 10.84 -16.10
CA ASP A 98 19.67 11.84 -17.13
C ASP A 98 20.53 13.11 -16.99
N GLU A 99 20.95 13.44 -15.76
CA GLU A 99 21.78 14.61 -15.45
C GLU A 99 22.98 14.22 -14.57
N PRO A 100 24.15 13.91 -15.15
CA PRO A 100 25.34 13.51 -14.39
C PRO A 100 25.79 14.58 -13.39
N GLY A 101 25.93 14.19 -12.12
CA GLY A 101 26.34 15.09 -11.03
C GLY A 101 25.17 15.64 -10.20
N GLU A 102 23.94 15.50 -10.69
CA GLU A 102 22.73 15.83 -9.96
C GLU A 102 22.19 14.65 -9.15
N PHE A 103 21.44 14.95 -8.09
CA PHE A 103 20.87 13.97 -7.19
C PHE A 103 19.41 14.25 -6.90
N THR A 104 18.58 13.21 -6.92
CA THR A 104 17.27 13.27 -6.29
C THR A 104 17.43 13.04 -4.78
N ARG A 105 16.79 13.92 -4.01
CA ARG A 105 16.92 13.98 -2.56
C ARG A 105 15.72 13.32 -1.92
N VAL A 106 15.93 12.28 -1.12
CA VAL A 106 14.88 11.59 -0.38
C VAL A 106 15.08 11.82 1.11
N PRO A 107 14.27 12.68 1.76
CA PRO A 107 14.34 12.89 3.19
C PRO A 107 14.15 11.57 3.94
N ALA A 108 15.07 11.26 4.84
CA ALA A 108 15.12 10.02 5.62
C ALA A 108 15.11 10.25 7.12
N GLY A 109 14.71 11.44 7.57
CA GLY A 109 14.38 11.68 8.98
C GLY A 109 13.25 10.78 9.49
N ASN A 110 12.34 10.36 8.61
CA ASN A 110 11.53 9.17 8.81
C ASN A 110 12.01 8.06 7.87
N THR A 111 12.91 7.23 8.38
CA THR A 111 13.53 6.10 7.67
C THR A 111 12.51 5.19 6.96
N ARG A 112 11.31 5.03 7.54
CA ARG A 112 10.29 4.11 7.02
C ARG A 112 9.66 4.63 5.75
N TYR A 113 9.34 5.93 5.71
CA TYR A 113 8.85 6.59 4.50
C TYR A 113 9.93 6.67 3.42
N ALA A 114 11.19 6.89 3.80
CA ALA A 114 12.30 6.83 2.86
C ALA A 114 12.47 5.44 2.22
N ALA A 115 12.33 4.36 3.01
CA ALA A 115 12.39 3.00 2.48
C ALA A 115 11.27 2.72 1.46
N ALA A 116 10.02 3.09 1.77
CA ALA A 116 8.90 2.98 0.85
C ALA A 116 9.10 3.84 -0.42
N ALA A 117 9.63 5.05 -0.28
CA ALA A 117 9.94 5.93 -1.41
C ALA A 117 11.03 5.33 -2.32
N LEU A 118 12.09 4.73 -1.76
CA LEU A 118 13.14 4.07 -2.54
C LEU A 118 12.59 2.92 -3.39
N ILE A 119 11.73 2.08 -2.81
CA ILE A 119 11.11 0.95 -3.54
C ILE A 119 10.24 1.49 -4.69
N ARG A 120 9.46 2.54 -4.43
CA ARG A 120 8.64 3.20 -5.46
C ARG A 120 9.51 3.76 -6.58
N MET A 121 10.58 4.47 -6.25
CA MET A 121 11.50 5.06 -7.22
C MET A 121 12.24 4.00 -8.05
N GLU A 122 12.66 2.89 -7.45
CA GLU A 122 13.27 1.76 -8.17
C GLU A 122 12.31 1.19 -9.21
N ARG A 123 11.04 1.00 -8.82
CA ARG A 123 9.98 0.53 -9.70
C ARG A 123 9.72 1.51 -10.83
N GLU A 124 9.56 2.79 -10.52
CA GLU A 124 9.38 3.86 -11.52
C GLU A 124 10.56 3.88 -12.51
N ALA A 125 11.79 3.75 -12.03
CA ALA A 125 12.98 3.68 -12.90
C ALA A 125 12.94 2.48 -13.85
N ARG A 126 12.55 1.28 -13.39
CA ARG A 126 12.42 0.09 -14.24
C ARG A 126 11.39 0.30 -15.34
N HIS A 127 10.25 0.88 -14.98
CA HIS A 127 9.17 1.18 -15.91
C HIS A 127 9.58 2.26 -16.92
N GLU A 128 10.26 3.31 -16.48
CA GLU A 128 10.76 4.36 -17.36
C GLU A 128 11.77 3.82 -18.37
N VAL A 129 12.70 2.96 -17.96
CA VAL A 129 13.64 2.28 -18.86
C VAL A 129 12.89 1.44 -19.90
N ALA A 130 11.91 0.64 -19.47
CA ALA A 130 11.12 -0.20 -20.37
C ALA A 130 10.26 0.64 -21.34
N ALA A 131 9.63 1.71 -20.85
CA ALA A 131 8.82 2.62 -21.65
C ALA A 131 9.66 3.38 -22.69
N ASN A 132 10.83 3.89 -22.28
CA ASN A 132 11.76 4.57 -23.20
C ASN A 132 12.27 3.61 -24.28
N ALA A 133 12.56 2.36 -23.94
CA ALA A 133 12.97 1.34 -24.91
C ALA A 133 11.85 1.01 -25.92
N ARG A 134 10.60 0.86 -25.45
CA ARG A 134 9.44 0.64 -26.34
C ARG A 134 9.19 1.82 -27.27
N ALA A 135 9.14 3.03 -26.71
CA ALA A 135 8.93 4.24 -27.48
C ALA A 135 10.05 4.46 -28.52
N HIS A 136 11.30 4.12 -28.18
CA HIS A 136 12.42 4.16 -29.12
C HIS A 136 12.27 3.13 -30.24
N ALA A 137 11.87 1.90 -29.92
CA ALA A 137 11.62 0.85 -30.92
C ALA A 137 10.50 1.25 -31.90
N GLU A 138 9.38 1.79 -31.40
CA GLU A 138 8.29 2.30 -32.23
C GLU A 138 8.74 3.46 -33.12
N ALA A 139 9.49 4.41 -32.55
CA ALA A 139 10.05 5.54 -33.30
C ALA A 139 11.04 5.07 -34.37
N MET A 140 11.87 4.06 -34.10
CA MET A 140 12.79 3.48 -35.06
C MET A 140 12.04 2.81 -36.22
N GLN A 141 10.97 2.07 -35.95
CA GLN A 141 10.12 1.49 -37.00
C GLN A 141 9.48 2.58 -37.88
N ALA A 142 8.97 3.65 -37.27
CA ALA A 142 8.41 4.78 -37.99
C ALA A 142 9.47 5.49 -38.85
N TYR A 143 10.69 5.68 -38.32
CA TYR A 143 11.83 6.24 -39.02
C TYR A 143 12.23 5.38 -40.24
N GLU A 144 12.35 4.06 -40.07
CA GLU A 144 12.66 3.13 -41.16
C GLU A 144 11.59 3.16 -42.26
N ALA A 145 10.31 3.21 -41.88
CA ALA A 145 9.21 3.32 -42.83
C ALA A 145 9.22 4.65 -43.60
N ALA A 146 9.48 5.78 -42.93
CA ALA A 146 9.60 7.09 -43.56
C ALA A 146 10.80 7.15 -44.54
N ARG A 147 11.96 6.63 -44.11
CA ARG A 147 13.15 6.49 -44.96
C ARG A 147 12.87 5.61 -46.18
N GLY A 148 12.11 4.52 -46.02
CA GLY A 148 11.68 3.65 -47.11
C GLY A 148 10.78 4.34 -48.14
N ARG A 149 10.00 5.36 -47.72
CA ARG A 149 9.19 6.21 -48.60
C ARG A 149 9.97 7.38 -49.22
N GLY A 150 11.24 7.58 -48.85
CA GLY A 150 12.05 8.70 -49.30
C GLY A 150 11.72 10.03 -48.62
N GLU A 151 11.02 9.99 -47.49
CA GLU A 151 10.69 11.17 -46.69
C GLU A 151 11.91 11.59 -45.85
N PRO A 152 12.16 12.90 -45.66
CA PRO A 152 13.16 13.36 -44.71
C PRO A 152 12.69 13.03 -43.29
N ALA A 153 13.41 12.15 -42.61
CA ALA A 153 13.19 11.79 -41.21
C ALA A 153 14.52 11.83 -40.45
N GLU A 154 14.48 12.28 -39.20
CA GLU A 154 15.63 12.26 -38.29
C GLU A 154 15.66 10.97 -37.48
N GLU A 155 16.86 10.44 -37.21
CA GLU A 155 17.02 9.23 -36.40
C GLU A 155 16.60 9.50 -34.95
N PRO A 156 15.65 8.74 -34.39
CA PRO A 156 15.16 8.98 -33.05
C PRO A 156 16.21 8.61 -32.01
N GLN A 157 16.40 9.49 -31.03
CA GLN A 157 17.30 9.26 -29.92
C GLN A 157 16.59 8.56 -28.76
N LEU A 158 17.28 7.59 -28.15
CA LEU A 158 16.79 6.93 -26.95
C LEU A 158 16.81 7.92 -25.78
N ARG A 159 15.65 8.08 -25.13
CA ARG A 159 15.56 8.88 -23.91
C ARG A 159 16.22 8.14 -22.76
N VAL A 160 17.10 8.84 -22.05
CA VAL A 160 17.71 8.32 -20.82
C VAL A 160 16.68 8.44 -19.70
N ALA A 161 16.49 7.36 -18.95
CA ALA A 161 15.61 7.38 -17.77
C ALA A 161 16.21 8.27 -16.68
N LYS A 162 15.37 8.89 -15.84
CA LYS A 162 15.82 9.74 -14.74
C LYS A 162 16.77 9.02 -13.78
N HIS A 163 16.52 7.74 -13.55
CA HIS A 163 17.30 6.91 -12.64
C HIS A 163 17.68 5.58 -13.30
N ASP A 164 18.88 5.08 -12.98
CA ASP A 164 19.29 3.71 -13.31
C ASP A 164 18.70 2.74 -12.26
N PRO A 165 17.88 1.75 -12.64
CA PRO A 165 17.35 0.75 -11.71
C PRO A 165 18.42 0.02 -10.90
N GLU A 166 19.60 -0.21 -11.48
CA GLU A 166 20.67 -0.97 -10.84
C GLU A 166 21.28 -0.25 -9.64
N GLN A 167 21.20 1.08 -9.60
CA GLN A 167 21.72 1.87 -8.47
C GLN A 167 20.94 1.62 -7.18
N PHE A 168 19.67 1.23 -7.28
CA PHE A 168 18.82 0.96 -6.12
C PHE A 168 19.25 -0.29 -5.33
N LYS A 169 20.03 -1.20 -5.95
CA LYS A 169 20.61 -2.36 -5.26
C LYS A 169 21.46 -1.95 -4.05
N ARG A 170 22.13 -0.79 -4.10
CA ARG A 170 22.93 -0.25 -2.99
C ARG A 170 22.07 0.18 -1.79
N PHE A 171 20.79 0.48 -2.01
CA PHE A 171 19.86 0.90 -0.97
C PHE A 171 19.10 -0.27 -0.32
N SER A 172 19.28 -1.51 -0.79
CA SER A 172 18.68 -2.71 -0.18
C SER A 172 19.05 -2.87 1.30
N GLY A 173 20.28 -2.53 1.67
CA GLY A 173 20.74 -2.49 3.06
C GLY A 173 19.97 -1.47 3.92
N PHE A 174 19.59 -0.33 3.32
CA PHE A 174 18.79 0.70 4.01
C PHE A 174 17.35 0.22 4.24
N ILE A 175 16.72 -0.39 3.24
CA ILE A 175 15.35 -0.92 3.35
C ILE A 175 15.29 -1.99 4.46
N THR A 176 16.23 -2.94 4.46
CA THR A 176 16.29 -3.99 5.48
C THR A 176 16.65 -3.45 6.87
N ALA A 177 17.46 -2.38 6.96
CA ALA A 177 17.69 -1.68 8.22
C ALA A 177 16.41 -0.96 8.72
N ALA A 178 15.60 -0.38 7.83
CA ALA A 178 14.31 0.23 8.16
C ALA A 178 13.32 -0.82 8.73
N GLU A 179 13.26 -2.01 8.14
CA GLU A 179 12.46 -3.13 8.67
C GLU A 179 12.95 -3.57 10.06
N ALA A 180 14.26 -3.56 10.29
CA ALA A 180 14.83 -3.87 11.61
C ALA A 180 14.44 -2.82 12.66
N VAL A 181 14.42 -1.53 12.30
CA VAL A 181 13.90 -0.46 13.17
C VAL A 181 12.45 -0.72 13.54
N ILE A 182 11.60 -1.04 12.56
CA ILE A 182 10.19 -1.36 12.81
C ILE A 182 10.06 -2.57 13.75
N SER A 183 10.80 -3.64 13.49
CA SER A 183 10.76 -4.83 14.34
C SER A 183 11.22 -4.54 15.78
N ALA A 184 12.24 -3.70 15.95
CA ALA A 184 12.75 -3.32 17.27
C ALA A 184 11.70 -2.51 18.04
N GLU A 185 11.00 -1.59 17.38
CA GLU A 185 10.01 -0.72 17.99
C GLU A 185 8.70 -1.46 18.32
N LEU A 186 8.30 -2.43 17.48
CA LEU A 186 7.20 -3.35 17.80
C LEU A 186 7.51 -4.24 19.02
N GLY A 187 8.77 -4.63 19.18
CA GLY A 187 9.25 -5.41 20.32
C GLY A 187 9.54 -4.56 21.56
N ASN A 188 9.45 -3.23 21.48
CA ASN A 188 9.77 -2.33 22.59
C ASN A 188 8.70 -2.41 23.68
N PRO A 189 9.04 -2.86 24.91
CA PRO A 189 8.07 -2.95 26.00
C PRO A 189 7.58 -1.57 26.49
N PHE A 190 8.29 -0.50 26.15
CA PHE A 190 7.94 0.88 26.50
C PHE A 190 7.18 1.61 25.39
N ALA A 191 7.07 1.04 24.18
CA ALA A 191 6.31 1.66 23.11
C ALA A 191 4.80 1.63 23.42
N THR A 192 4.16 2.78 23.25
CA THR A 192 2.72 2.97 23.36
C THR A 192 1.98 2.24 22.23
N ALA A 193 0.67 2.03 22.41
CA ALA A 193 -0.19 1.47 21.36
C ALA A 193 -0.17 2.31 20.08
N GLU A 194 -0.10 3.64 20.22
CA GLU A 194 -0.04 4.55 19.08
C GLU A 194 1.26 4.44 18.30
N GLU A 195 2.40 4.37 19.00
CA GLU A 195 3.71 4.16 18.38
C GLU A 195 3.73 2.83 17.63
N ARG A 196 3.34 1.71 18.29
CA ARG A 196 3.29 0.40 17.64
C ARG A 196 2.37 0.36 16.42
N ARG A 197 1.23 1.06 16.48
CA ARG A 197 0.34 1.23 15.33
C ARG A 197 1.06 1.95 14.19
N SER A 198 1.75 3.05 14.46
CA SER A 198 2.54 3.78 13.46
C SER A 198 3.57 2.87 12.79
N GLU A 199 4.27 2.04 13.56
CA GLU A 199 5.26 1.08 13.06
C GLU A 199 4.65 0.02 12.13
N LEU A 200 3.50 -0.53 12.54
CA LEU A 200 2.74 -1.46 11.71
C LEU A 200 2.29 -0.84 10.39
N MET A 201 1.77 0.39 10.44
CA MET A 201 1.33 1.12 9.26
C MET A 201 2.48 1.34 8.29
N ALA A 202 3.66 1.64 8.81
CA ALA A 202 4.86 1.79 8.03
C ALA A 202 5.35 0.46 7.42
N SER A 203 5.29 -0.64 8.19
CA SER A 203 5.57 -2.00 7.69
C SER A 203 4.65 -2.38 6.54
N LEU A 204 3.35 -2.11 6.69
CA LEU A 204 2.36 -2.33 5.64
C LEU A 204 2.66 -1.51 4.39
N SER A 205 3.04 -0.23 4.56
CA SER A 205 3.43 0.63 3.43
C SER A 205 4.63 0.06 2.66
N ILE A 206 5.72 -0.31 3.36
CA ILE A 206 6.90 -0.91 2.74
C ILE A 206 6.52 -2.19 2.00
N ARG A 207 5.77 -3.08 2.65
CA ARG A 207 5.33 -4.35 2.04
C ARG A 207 4.43 -4.16 0.84
N ASN A 208 3.53 -3.19 0.87
CA ASN A 208 2.67 -2.87 -0.28
C ASN A 208 3.52 -2.40 -1.47
N GLU A 209 4.52 -1.54 -1.24
CA GLU A 209 5.45 -1.12 -2.29
C GLU A 209 6.30 -2.29 -2.81
N MET A 210 6.77 -3.19 -1.94
CA MET A 210 7.54 -4.38 -2.36
C MET A 210 6.69 -5.38 -3.15
N ARG A 211 5.41 -5.52 -2.81
CA ARG A 211 4.50 -6.48 -3.44
C ARG A 211 3.91 -5.96 -4.74
N ASN A 212 3.71 -4.65 -4.86
CA ASN A 212 3.10 -4.06 -6.05
C ASN A 212 4.17 -3.78 -7.11
N THR A 213 4.29 -4.65 -8.11
CA THR A 213 5.18 -4.42 -9.25
C THR A 213 4.59 -3.48 -10.30
N LEU A 214 3.29 -3.18 -10.21
CA LEU A 214 2.53 -2.47 -11.23
C LEU A 214 2.65 -0.95 -11.12
N THR A 215 2.53 -0.27 -12.27
CA THR A 215 2.34 1.18 -12.33
C THR A 215 0.92 1.59 -11.96
N PRO A 216 0.66 2.86 -11.59
CA PRO A 216 -0.69 3.37 -11.38
C PRO A 216 -1.61 3.15 -12.60
N GLU A 217 -1.10 3.29 -13.82
CA GLU A 217 -1.87 3.07 -15.05
C GLU A 217 -2.26 1.60 -15.20
N GLN A 218 -1.34 0.66 -14.94
CA GLN A 218 -1.60 -0.78 -14.98
C GLN A 218 -2.64 -1.19 -13.93
N VAL A 219 -2.54 -0.66 -12.71
CA VAL A 219 -3.56 -0.85 -11.66
C VAL A 219 -4.91 -0.31 -12.12
N GLY A 220 -4.94 0.86 -12.78
CA GLY A 220 -6.14 1.44 -13.38
C GLY A 220 -6.78 0.55 -14.45
N LEU A 221 -5.97 -0.06 -15.32
CA LEU A 221 -6.44 -1.00 -16.35
C LEU A 221 -7.06 -2.27 -15.74
N ILE A 222 -6.44 -2.83 -14.71
CA ILE A 222 -6.99 -3.99 -13.98
C ILE A 222 -8.32 -3.63 -13.33
N ALA A 223 -8.38 -2.49 -12.63
CA ALA A 223 -9.61 -2.01 -12.00
C ALA A 223 -10.73 -1.78 -13.03
N GLN A 224 -10.39 -1.22 -14.20
CA GLN A 224 -11.34 -1.04 -15.30
C GLN A 224 -11.84 -2.39 -15.84
N ALA A 225 -10.96 -3.34 -16.12
CA ALA A 225 -11.36 -4.67 -16.59
C ALA A 225 -12.26 -5.38 -15.58
N GLN A 226 -11.90 -5.36 -14.29
CA GLN A 226 -12.72 -5.94 -13.22
C GLN A 226 -14.11 -5.31 -13.18
N SER A 227 -14.19 -3.97 -13.21
CA SER A 227 -15.47 -3.27 -13.23
C SER A 227 -16.33 -3.64 -14.44
N LEU A 228 -15.75 -3.77 -15.63
CA LEU A 228 -16.48 -4.19 -16.83
C LEU A 228 -16.99 -5.62 -16.70
N LYS A 229 -16.16 -6.56 -16.24
CA LYS A 229 -16.55 -7.96 -16.02
C LYS A 229 -17.65 -8.10 -14.97
N GLU A 230 -17.60 -7.32 -13.90
CA GLU A 230 -18.64 -7.27 -12.87
C GLU A 230 -19.95 -6.70 -13.41
N GLN A 231 -19.89 -5.65 -14.24
CA GLN A 231 -21.07 -5.11 -14.91
C GLN A 231 -21.71 -6.12 -15.87
N ILE A 232 -20.88 -6.83 -16.65
CA ILE A 232 -21.34 -7.94 -17.50
C ILE A 232 -22.01 -9.02 -16.65
N ALA A 233 -21.40 -9.40 -15.52
CA ALA A 233 -21.96 -10.41 -14.61
C ALA A 233 -23.32 -10.00 -14.01
N ARG A 234 -23.58 -8.70 -13.82
CA ARG A 234 -24.89 -8.22 -13.35
C ARG A 234 -26.01 -8.39 -14.38
N ILE A 235 -25.68 -8.31 -15.68
CA ILE A 235 -26.65 -8.42 -16.77
C ILE A 235 -26.79 -9.87 -17.24
N ALA A 236 -25.66 -10.54 -17.46
CA ALA A 236 -25.59 -11.92 -17.93
C ALA A 236 -24.55 -12.70 -17.10
N PRO A 237 -24.95 -13.29 -15.96
CA PRO A 237 -24.04 -14.00 -15.05
C PRO A 237 -23.26 -15.14 -15.72
N ASP A 238 -23.87 -15.80 -16.71
CA ASP A 238 -23.29 -16.95 -17.41
C ASP A 238 -22.43 -16.56 -18.64
N HIS A 239 -22.27 -15.27 -18.91
CA HIS A 239 -21.45 -14.81 -20.04
C HIS A 239 -19.98 -15.21 -19.83
N PRO A 240 -19.24 -15.68 -20.86
CA PRO A 240 -17.85 -16.15 -20.69
C PRO A 240 -16.86 -15.08 -20.23
N MET A 241 -17.23 -13.80 -20.35
CA MET A 241 -16.45 -12.67 -19.85
C MET A 241 -16.98 -12.09 -18.53
N ALA A 242 -18.06 -12.64 -17.97
CA ALA A 242 -18.57 -12.25 -16.67
C ALA A 242 -17.58 -12.68 -15.58
N GLU A 243 -17.40 -11.84 -14.57
CA GLU A 243 -16.70 -12.22 -13.35
C GLU A 243 -17.48 -11.65 -12.17
N GLN A 244 -18.03 -12.53 -11.32
CA GLN A 244 -18.79 -12.08 -10.16
C GLN A 244 -17.89 -11.33 -9.18
N ALA A 245 -18.42 -10.23 -8.64
CA ALA A 245 -17.78 -9.50 -7.57
C ALA A 245 -17.46 -10.46 -6.40
N ILE A 246 -16.30 -10.29 -5.76
CA ILE A 246 -15.92 -11.08 -4.59
C ILE A 246 -16.95 -10.89 -3.47
N VAL A 247 -17.48 -9.67 -3.35
CA VAL A 247 -18.54 -9.29 -2.42
C VAL A 247 -19.51 -8.35 -3.14
N ALA A 248 -20.77 -8.75 -3.30
CA ALA A 248 -21.79 -7.89 -3.90
C ALA A 248 -22.19 -6.78 -2.91
N PRO A 249 -22.10 -5.48 -3.28
CA PRO A 249 -22.37 -4.38 -2.36
C PRO A 249 -23.82 -4.38 -1.89
N TYR A 250 -24.02 -3.98 -0.63
CA TYR A 250 -25.34 -3.79 -0.04
C TYR A 250 -25.67 -2.30 0.07
N HIS A 251 -26.89 -1.92 -0.32
CA HIS A 251 -27.36 -0.54 -0.45
C HIS A 251 -28.61 -0.23 0.41
N GLY A 252 -28.69 -0.81 1.61
CA GLY A 252 -29.79 -0.53 2.55
C GLY A 252 -29.97 0.96 2.86
N ASP A 253 -31.13 1.29 3.43
CA ASP A 253 -31.48 2.66 3.83
C ASP A 253 -30.71 3.14 5.07
N GLY A 254 -30.10 2.22 5.84
CA GLY A 254 -29.28 2.50 7.00
C GLY A 254 -30.07 2.88 8.25
N GLU A 255 -31.40 2.76 8.26
CA GLU A 255 -32.24 3.18 9.38
C GLU A 255 -31.93 2.36 10.65
N ALA A 256 -31.84 1.03 10.51
CA ALA A 256 -31.50 0.15 11.62
C ALA A 256 -30.10 0.45 12.18
N LEU A 257 -29.15 0.76 11.30
CA LEU A 257 -27.78 1.11 11.70
C LEU A 257 -27.74 2.42 12.49
N GLU A 258 -28.44 3.45 12.04
CA GLU A 258 -28.49 4.75 12.72
C GLU A 258 -29.14 4.62 14.11
N GLU A 259 -30.28 3.93 14.20
CA GLU A 259 -30.97 3.72 15.46
C GLU A 259 -30.13 2.88 16.44
N GLY A 260 -29.58 1.75 16.00
CA GLY A 260 -28.78 0.86 16.82
C GLY A 260 -27.50 1.54 17.33
N VAL A 261 -26.80 2.29 16.48
CA VAL A 261 -25.59 3.05 16.86
C VAL A 261 -25.93 4.18 17.83
N SER A 262 -27.05 4.88 17.66
CA SER A 262 -27.47 5.94 18.59
C SER A 262 -27.66 5.39 20.00
N ARG A 263 -28.38 4.26 20.13
CA ARG A 263 -28.65 3.62 21.44
C ARG A 263 -27.37 3.22 22.18
N VAL A 264 -26.42 2.62 21.47
CA VAL A 264 -25.11 2.23 22.03
C VAL A 264 -24.28 3.47 22.43
N THR A 265 -24.36 4.54 21.64
CA THR A 265 -23.68 5.81 21.92
C THR A 265 -24.26 6.50 23.16
N GLU A 266 -25.59 6.55 23.28
CA GLU A 266 -26.32 7.11 24.43
C GLU A 266 -26.01 6.34 25.73
N ALA A 267 -25.83 5.02 25.64
CA ALA A 267 -25.37 4.20 26.75
C ALA A 267 -23.89 4.43 27.14
N GLY A 268 -23.18 5.31 26.42
CA GLY A 268 -21.81 5.71 26.73
C GLY A 268 -20.77 4.66 26.34
N ALA A 269 -21.03 3.88 25.28
CA ALA A 269 -20.16 2.82 24.79
C ALA A 269 -19.21 3.28 23.66
N GLY A 270 -19.21 4.57 23.31
CA GLY A 270 -18.32 5.18 22.32
C GLY A 270 -19.06 6.18 21.43
N ARG A 271 -18.31 6.99 20.67
CA ARG A 271 -18.88 7.87 19.63
C ARG A 271 -18.54 7.32 18.26
N PHE A 272 -19.57 6.91 17.53
CA PHE A 272 -19.42 6.42 16.17
C PHE A 272 -19.30 7.58 15.18
N ARG A 273 -18.57 7.32 14.11
CA ARG A 273 -18.43 8.21 12.95
C ARG A 273 -18.63 7.39 11.70
N ARG A 274 -19.24 8.00 10.67
CA ARG A 274 -19.28 7.41 9.34
C ARG A 274 -17.88 7.37 8.76
N GLY A 275 -17.59 6.24 8.13
CA GLY A 275 -16.43 6.07 7.28
C GLY A 275 -15.23 5.50 8.01
N VAL A 276 -14.46 4.74 7.25
CA VAL A 276 -13.10 4.36 7.59
C VAL A 276 -12.20 5.56 7.31
N MET A 277 -11.31 5.89 8.25
CA MET A 277 -10.30 6.94 8.12
C MET A 277 -9.60 6.85 6.75
N ARG A 278 -9.97 7.72 5.81
CA ARG A 278 -9.30 7.85 4.51
C ARG A 278 -7.99 8.61 4.70
N GLY A 279 -6.92 8.14 4.05
CA GLY A 279 -5.65 8.85 3.93
C GLY A 279 -4.44 8.19 4.60
N GLY A 280 -4.43 6.87 4.78
CA GLY A 280 -3.28 6.15 5.34
C GLY A 280 -2.95 4.84 4.62
N PRO A 281 -1.85 4.15 5.00
CA PRO A 281 -1.53 2.82 4.44
C PRO A 281 -2.60 1.75 4.75
N ALA A 282 -3.54 2.07 5.66
CA ALA A 282 -4.66 1.23 6.07
C ALA A 282 -5.82 1.27 5.08
N ASP A 283 -5.84 2.24 4.16
CA ASP A 283 -6.91 2.41 3.18
C ASP A 283 -7.12 1.17 2.31
N ALA A 284 -6.06 0.40 2.06
CA ALA A 284 -6.14 -0.87 1.34
C ALA A 284 -6.51 -2.05 2.23
N LEU A 285 -6.24 -1.99 3.54
CA LEU A 285 -6.45 -3.10 4.46
C LEU A 285 -7.87 -3.12 5.03
N VAL A 286 -8.37 -1.94 5.40
CA VAL A 286 -9.65 -1.87 6.08
C VAL A 286 -10.80 -2.36 5.19
N PRO A 287 -10.92 -2.01 3.90
CA PRO A 287 -11.94 -2.59 3.03
C PRO A 287 -11.90 -4.13 3.00
N LEU A 288 -10.70 -4.73 3.01
CA LEU A 288 -10.54 -6.19 3.05
C LEU A 288 -11.04 -6.75 4.38
N LEU A 289 -10.73 -6.09 5.50
CA LEU A 289 -11.24 -6.46 6.81
C LEU A 289 -12.74 -6.30 6.91
N MET A 290 -13.30 -5.21 6.37
CA MET A 290 -14.75 -4.98 6.39
C MET A 290 -15.48 -6.04 5.57
N ALA A 291 -14.93 -6.43 4.42
CA ALA A 291 -15.49 -7.50 3.57
C ALA A 291 -15.67 -8.83 4.31
N THR A 292 -14.87 -9.11 5.36
CA THR A 292 -15.03 -10.35 6.16
C THR A 292 -16.33 -10.41 6.95
N PHE A 293 -16.92 -9.26 7.29
CA PHE A 293 -18.10 -9.17 8.13
C PHE A 293 -19.31 -8.57 7.40
N THR A 294 -19.10 -7.59 6.52
CA THR A 294 -20.17 -6.86 5.85
C THR A 294 -19.90 -6.61 4.37
N ARG A 295 -20.99 -6.49 3.63
CA ARG A 295 -21.10 -6.06 2.24
C ARG A 295 -21.43 -4.56 2.12
N THR A 296 -21.65 -3.88 3.24
CA THR A 296 -21.82 -2.41 3.28
C THR A 296 -20.55 -1.74 2.74
N ASP A 297 -20.73 -0.68 1.94
CA ASP A 297 -19.61 0.16 1.51
C ASP A 297 -18.79 0.60 2.74
N PRO A 298 -17.46 0.41 2.77
CA PRO A 298 -16.62 0.84 3.90
C PRO A 298 -16.80 2.32 4.30
N ALA A 299 -17.21 3.19 3.38
CA ALA A 299 -17.53 4.59 3.68
C ALA A 299 -18.84 4.77 4.47
N ALA A 300 -19.76 3.81 4.37
CA ALA A 300 -21.03 3.79 5.08
C ALA A 300 -20.98 2.99 6.40
N VAL A 301 -19.96 2.17 6.61
CA VAL A 301 -19.70 1.51 7.89
C VAL A 301 -19.48 2.56 9.00
N GLN A 302 -20.10 2.32 10.16
CA GLN A 302 -19.93 3.16 11.34
C GLN A 302 -18.79 2.60 12.19
N VAL A 303 -17.87 3.48 12.61
CA VAL A 303 -16.71 3.09 13.44
C VAL A 303 -16.59 3.95 14.68
N ALA A 304 -16.28 3.31 15.81
CA ALA A 304 -15.89 3.97 17.05
C ALA A 304 -14.56 3.42 17.56
N MET A 305 -13.60 4.30 17.82
CA MET A 305 -12.46 3.98 18.68
C MET A 305 -12.87 4.22 20.13
N ILE A 306 -12.71 3.22 20.99
CA ILE A 306 -13.24 3.25 22.35
C ILE A 306 -12.16 3.03 23.41
N SER A 307 -12.26 3.75 24.51
CA SER A 307 -11.38 3.59 25.67
C SER A 307 -11.64 2.25 26.38
N PRO A 308 -10.72 1.78 27.24
CA PRO A 308 -10.95 0.56 28.03
C PRO A 308 -12.20 0.61 28.93
N ALA A 309 -12.62 1.81 29.36
CA ALA A 309 -13.85 1.98 30.14
C ALA A 309 -15.10 1.83 29.26
N GLU A 310 -15.11 2.45 28.09
CA GLU A 310 -16.19 2.34 27.10
C GLU A 310 -16.29 0.90 26.56
N ARG A 311 -15.16 0.21 26.33
CA ARG A 311 -15.16 -1.21 25.97
C ARG A 311 -15.90 -2.07 26.99
N ARG A 312 -15.61 -1.91 28.27
CA ARG A 312 -16.30 -2.67 29.33
C ARG A 312 -17.80 -2.38 29.36
N ARG A 313 -18.20 -1.13 29.10
CA ARG A 313 -19.63 -0.76 28.98
C ARG A 313 -20.27 -1.40 27.75
N PHE A 314 -19.60 -1.36 26.62
CA PHE A 314 -20.05 -2.01 25.38
C PHE A 314 -20.22 -3.52 25.59
N GLU A 315 -19.22 -4.18 26.15
CA GLU A 315 -19.27 -5.61 26.49
C GLU A 315 -20.40 -5.93 27.47
N GLN A 316 -20.63 -5.09 28.48
CA GLN A 316 -21.74 -5.26 29.41
C GLN A 316 -23.10 -5.17 28.71
N LEU A 317 -23.28 -4.14 27.86
CA LEU A 317 -24.51 -3.90 27.11
C LEU A 317 -24.79 -5.04 26.12
N MET A 318 -23.75 -5.50 25.41
CA MET A 318 -23.87 -6.47 24.32
C MET A 318 -23.68 -7.92 24.75
N SER A 319 -23.36 -8.19 26.02
CA SER A 319 -23.04 -9.54 26.53
C SER A 319 -24.07 -10.62 26.18
N ARG A 320 -25.37 -10.28 26.16
CA ARG A 320 -26.46 -11.22 25.82
C ARG A 320 -26.69 -11.37 24.32
N HIS A 321 -25.99 -10.57 23.53
CA HIS A 321 -26.12 -10.45 22.08
C HIS A 321 -24.85 -10.90 21.36
N GLU A 322 -23.88 -11.47 22.09
CA GLU A 322 -22.71 -12.08 21.49
C GLU A 322 -23.12 -13.27 20.62
N ASN A 323 -22.58 -13.30 19.41
CA ASN A 323 -22.83 -14.38 18.46
C ASN A 323 -21.50 -15.10 18.19
N GLU A 324 -21.27 -16.16 18.97
CA GLU A 324 -20.04 -16.96 18.89
C GLU A 324 -19.92 -17.72 17.57
N GLU A 325 -21.05 -18.21 17.03
CA GLU A 325 -21.09 -18.94 15.76
C GLU A 325 -20.58 -18.08 14.59
N ILE A 326 -21.07 -16.84 14.49
CA ILE A 326 -20.58 -15.91 13.48
C ILE A 326 -19.11 -15.57 13.74
N ALA A 327 -18.73 -15.36 15.01
CA ALA A 327 -17.35 -15.05 15.36
C ALA A 327 -16.37 -16.18 15.00
N GLU A 328 -16.79 -17.45 15.07
CA GLU A 328 -16.00 -18.61 14.61
C GLU A 328 -15.81 -18.62 13.09
N SER A 329 -16.78 -18.10 12.32
CA SER A 329 -16.63 -17.97 10.86
C SER A 329 -15.76 -16.77 10.43
N ILE A 330 -15.83 -15.65 11.16
CA ILE A 330 -15.15 -14.41 10.80
C ILE A 330 -13.69 -14.41 11.25
N ARG A 331 -13.39 -14.93 12.45
CA ARG A 331 -12.04 -14.91 13.03
C ARG A 331 -10.98 -15.49 12.08
N PRO A 332 -11.17 -16.68 11.48
CA PRO A 332 -10.20 -17.23 10.52
C PRO A 332 -10.03 -16.37 9.27
N ARG A 333 -11.07 -15.66 8.81
CA ARG A 333 -11.01 -14.76 7.65
C ARG A 333 -10.16 -13.53 7.98
N VAL A 334 -10.41 -12.92 9.14
CA VAL A 334 -9.62 -11.78 9.63
C VAL A 334 -8.16 -12.18 9.84
N GLU A 335 -7.91 -13.31 10.50
CA GLU A 335 -6.56 -13.84 10.72
C GLU A 335 -5.86 -14.18 9.39
N GLY A 336 -6.58 -14.73 8.40
CA GLY A 336 -6.04 -15.01 7.07
C GLY A 336 -5.62 -13.75 6.32
N ILE A 337 -6.46 -12.70 6.32
CA ILE A 337 -6.12 -11.40 5.72
C ILE A 337 -4.97 -10.73 6.47
N MET A 338 -5.04 -10.64 7.79
CA MET A 338 -4.01 -10.00 8.60
C MET A 338 -2.70 -10.76 8.57
N GLY A 339 -2.71 -12.10 8.59
CA GLY A 339 -1.51 -12.92 8.44
C GLY A 339 -0.84 -12.76 7.08
N ALA A 340 -1.63 -12.62 6.00
CA ALA A 340 -1.11 -12.41 4.65
C ALA A 340 -0.61 -10.99 4.40
N ARG A 341 -1.21 -9.98 5.02
CA ARG A 341 -0.88 -8.55 4.80
C ARG A 341 0.11 -8.01 5.84
N MET A 342 0.00 -8.49 7.08
CA MET A 342 0.74 -8.04 8.25
C MET A 342 1.24 -9.21 9.12
N PRO A 343 2.16 -10.07 8.63
CA PRO A 343 2.80 -11.09 9.45
C PRO A 343 3.27 -10.60 10.83
N GLY A 344 2.85 -11.30 11.89
CA GLY A 344 3.14 -10.95 13.29
C GLY A 344 2.11 -10.03 13.96
N TYR A 345 1.17 -9.46 13.20
CA TYR A 345 0.03 -8.74 13.76
C TYR A 345 -0.92 -9.71 14.47
N THR A 346 -1.39 -9.32 15.64
CA THR A 346 -2.39 -10.07 16.40
C THR A 346 -3.55 -9.16 16.77
N CYS A 347 -4.76 -9.70 16.65
CA CYS A 347 -5.98 -9.04 17.12
C CYS A 347 -6.93 -10.08 17.72
N ALA A 348 -7.71 -9.67 18.71
CA ALA A 348 -8.87 -10.39 19.19
C ALA A 348 -10.13 -9.78 18.59
N VAL A 349 -11.02 -10.63 18.09
CA VAL A 349 -12.29 -10.21 17.49
C VAL A 349 -13.45 -10.84 18.26
N ARG A 350 -14.45 -10.03 18.59
CA ARG A 350 -15.76 -10.46 19.12
C ARG A 350 -16.88 -9.92 18.25
N PHE A 351 -17.97 -10.68 18.15
CA PHE A 351 -19.09 -10.34 17.29
C PHE A 351 -20.38 -10.30 18.09
N PHE A 352 -21.20 -9.29 17.84
CA PHE A 352 -22.49 -9.11 18.50
C PHE A 352 -23.56 -8.77 17.46
N ALA A 353 -24.78 -9.27 17.65
CA ALA A 353 -25.91 -8.96 16.78
C ALA A 353 -27.09 -8.47 17.62
N HIS A 354 -27.51 -7.22 17.40
CA HIS A 354 -28.57 -6.60 18.17
C HIS A 354 -29.41 -5.68 17.29
N GLN A 355 -30.74 -5.88 17.30
CA GLN A 355 -31.71 -4.98 16.67
C GLN A 355 -31.43 -4.69 15.19
N GLY A 356 -31.08 -5.73 14.42
CA GLY A 356 -30.78 -5.57 12.99
C GLY A 356 -29.42 -4.94 12.70
N VAL A 357 -28.56 -4.77 13.72
CA VAL A 357 -27.18 -4.29 13.57
C VAL A 357 -26.19 -5.35 14.04
N ASP A 358 -25.20 -5.58 13.21
CA ASP A 358 -24.03 -6.39 13.52
C ASP A 358 -22.88 -5.50 13.97
N TYR A 359 -22.29 -5.86 15.10
CA TYR A 359 -21.14 -5.18 15.70
C TYR A 359 -19.94 -6.11 15.74
N MET A 360 -18.85 -5.70 15.09
CA MET A 360 -17.55 -6.36 15.19
C MET A 360 -16.65 -5.52 16.09
N MET A 361 -16.33 -6.05 17.28
CA MET A 361 -15.35 -5.45 18.17
C MET A 361 -13.97 -6.06 17.91
N VAL A 362 -13.00 -5.20 17.62
CA VAL A 362 -11.60 -5.57 17.40
C VAL A 362 -10.75 -4.95 18.51
N ASN A 363 -10.04 -5.81 19.23
CA ASN A 363 -8.95 -5.39 20.12
C ASN A 363 -7.64 -5.78 19.46
N ASP A 364 -6.82 -4.79 19.13
CA ASP A 364 -5.53 -5.00 18.51
C ASP A 364 -4.45 -4.18 19.21
N ILE A 365 -3.25 -4.15 18.64
CA ILE A 365 -2.16 -3.36 19.21
C ILE A 365 -2.37 -1.85 19.09
N GLY A 366 -3.31 -1.40 18.25
CA GLY A 366 -3.66 0.01 18.04
C GLY A 366 -4.80 0.51 18.92
N GLY A 367 -5.56 -0.38 19.57
CA GLY A 367 -6.59 -0.02 20.54
C GLY A 367 -7.82 -0.93 20.52
N ASN A 368 -8.97 -0.37 20.89
CA ASN A 368 -10.26 -1.03 20.79
C ASN A 368 -11.10 -0.29 19.75
N PHE A 369 -11.61 -1.03 18.78
CA PHE A 369 -12.46 -0.52 17.72
C PHE A 369 -13.77 -1.30 17.71
N VAL A 370 -14.87 -0.61 17.46
CA VAL A 370 -16.16 -1.22 17.19
C VAL A 370 -16.62 -0.75 15.82
N TYR A 371 -16.87 -1.71 14.94
CA TYR A 371 -17.45 -1.51 13.62
C TYR A 371 -18.91 -1.95 13.67
N ALA A 372 -19.80 -1.16 13.09
CA ALA A 372 -21.23 -1.47 13.02
C ALA A 372 -21.72 -1.39 11.57
N ALA A 373 -22.52 -2.38 11.17
CA ALA A 373 -23.22 -2.44 9.89
C ALA A 373 -24.58 -3.13 10.06
N GLU A 374 -25.48 -2.93 9.10
CA GLU A 374 -26.78 -3.62 9.10
C GLU A 374 -26.60 -5.13 8.99
N SER A 375 -27.34 -5.90 9.77
CA SER A 375 -27.26 -7.37 9.77
C SER A 375 -27.64 -7.97 8.41
N GLU A 376 -28.47 -7.30 7.60
CA GLU A 376 -28.81 -7.73 6.23
C GLU A 376 -27.62 -7.62 5.25
N ALA A 377 -26.67 -6.73 5.58
CA ALA A 377 -25.45 -6.57 4.83
C ALA A 377 -24.40 -7.63 5.15
N ARG A 378 -24.66 -8.57 6.07
CA ARG A 378 -23.67 -9.57 6.51
C ARG A 378 -23.08 -10.37 5.35
N THR A 379 -21.77 -10.61 5.42
CA THR A 379 -21.06 -11.49 4.47
C THR A 379 -21.18 -12.95 4.91
N GLN A 380 -21.92 -13.76 4.14
CA GLN A 380 -22.07 -15.20 4.42
C GLN A 380 -20.89 -16.01 3.88
N GLU A 381 -20.57 -15.83 2.60
CA GLU A 381 -19.46 -16.50 1.92
C GLU A 381 -18.41 -15.49 1.48
N LEU A 382 -17.14 -15.82 1.69
CA LEU A 382 -16.02 -14.99 1.25
C LEU A 382 -14.83 -15.86 0.84
N ASP A 383 -14.38 -15.67 -0.40
CA ASP A 383 -13.13 -16.23 -0.87
C ASP A 383 -11.96 -15.34 -0.42
N VAL A 384 -11.35 -15.71 0.72
CA VAL A 384 -10.22 -15.00 1.31
C VAL A 384 -8.96 -15.09 0.43
N GLU A 385 -8.80 -16.16 -0.35
CA GLU A 385 -7.65 -16.33 -1.23
C GLU A 385 -7.74 -15.34 -2.40
N ARG A 386 -8.90 -15.29 -3.06
CA ARG A 386 -9.17 -14.32 -4.13
C ARG A 386 -9.07 -12.88 -3.63
N LEU A 387 -9.50 -12.60 -2.41
CA LEU A 387 -9.39 -11.26 -1.78
C LEU A 387 -7.94 -10.88 -1.43
N ASN A 388 -7.09 -11.85 -1.10
CA ASN A 388 -5.67 -11.63 -0.80
C ASN A 388 -4.77 -11.64 -2.05
N ARG A 389 -5.30 -12.02 -3.21
CA ARG A 389 -4.57 -11.98 -4.48
C ARG A 389 -4.05 -10.56 -4.74
N ILE A 390 -2.77 -10.49 -5.07
CA ILE A 390 -2.16 -9.25 -5.54
C ILE A 390 -1.99 -9.35 -7.06
N PRO A 391 -2.52 -8.38 -7.82
CA PRO A 391 -2.30 -8.35 -9.25
C PRO A 391 -0.82 -8.17 -9.60
N THR A 392 -0.41 -8.84 -10.65
CA THR A 392 0.93 -8.86 -11.23
C THR A 392 0.89 -8.35 -12.67
N GLU A 393 2.05 -8.19 -13.33
CA GLU A 393 2.10 -7.75 -14.74
C GLU A 393 1.32 -8.68 -15.68
N ALA A 394 1.21 -9.97 -15.35
CA ALA A 394 0.43 -10.94 -16.12
C ALA A 394 -1.09 -10.71 -16.02
N ASP A 395 -1.54 -9.97 -15.00
CA ASP A 395 -2.95 -9.64 -14.80
C ASP A 395 -3.37 -8.36 -15.54
N VAL A 396 -2.41 -7.60 -16.06
CA VAL A 396 -2.68 -6.34 -16.78
C VAL A 396 -3.32 -6.66 -18.13
N PRO A 397 -4.58 -6.25 -18.36
CA PRO A 397 -5.25 -6.51 -19.63
C PRO A 397 -4.63 -5.70 -20.76
N THR A 398 -4.61 -6.27 -21.97
CA THR A 398 -4.29 -5.51 -23.18
C THR A 398 -5.39 -4.50 -23.49
N GLN A 399 -5.05 -3.47 -24.27
CA GLN A 399 -6.04 -2.49 -24.72
C GLN A 399 -7.16 -3.14 -25.54
N GLU A 400 -6.82 -4.08 -26.42
CA GLU A 400 -7.77 -4.89 -27.18
C GLU A 400 -8.74 -5.64 -26.25
N ARG A 401 -8.24 -6.22 -25.16
CA ARG A 401 -9.09 -6.93 -24.19
C ARG A 401 -10.07 -5.99 -23.46
N ILE A 402 -9.67 -4.76 -23.18
CA ILE A 402 -10.58 -3.75 -22.60
C ILE A 402 -11.68 -3.39 -23.61
N GLU A 403 -11.34 -3.26 -24.89
CA GLU A 403 -12.29 -2.96 -25.96
C GLU A 403 -13.28 -4.11 -26.18
N GLU A 404 -12.82 -5.36 -26.15
CA GLU A 404 -13.69 -6.54 -26.16
C GLU A 404 -14.70 -6.53 -25.01
N LEU A 405 -14.25 -6.24 -23.78
CA LEU A 405 -15.13 -6.16 -22.61
C LEU A 405 -16.17 -5.04 -22.74
N ARG A 406 -15.78 -3.88 -23.28
CA ARG A 406 -16.72 -2.78 -23.55
C ARG A 406 -17.74 -3.17 -24.62
N ALA A 407 -17.31 -3.81 -25.70
CA ALA A 407 -18.19 -4.25 -26.77
C ALA A 407 -19.19 -5.32 -26.28
N ALA A 408 -18.74 -6.27 -25.46
CA ALA A 408 -19.61 -7.27 -24.83
C ALA A 408 -20.65 -6.61 -23.92
N LEU A 409 -20.23 -5.68 -23.05
CA LEU A 409 -21.15 -4.94 -22.18
C LEU A 409 -22.17 -4.13 -22.99
N ALA A 410 -21.73 -3.42 -24.03
CA ALA A 410 -22.62 -2.66 -24.91
C ALA A 410 -23.65 -3.57 -25.59
N THR A 411 -23.21 -4.70 -26.14
CA THR A 411 -24.09 -5.68 -26.78
C THR A 411 -25.16 -6.16 -25.79
N LEU A 412 -24.77 -6.60 -24.59
CA LEU A 412 -25.70 -7.05 -23.57
C LEU A 412 -26.66 -5.96 -23.06
N THR A 413 -26.24 -4.69 -23.12
CA THR A 413 -27.07 -3.57 -22.67
C THR A 413 -28.15 -3.19 -23.70
N PHE A 414 -27.83 -3.28 -24.99
CA PHE A 414 -28.73 -2.87 -26.08
C PHE A 414 -29.47 -4.03 -26.76
N ASP A 415 -28.94 -5.24 -26.68
CA ASP A 415 -29.51 -6.48 -27.21
C ASP A 415 -29.33 -7.58 -26.15
N ASN A 416 -30.22 -7.57 -25.15
CA ASN A 416 -30.25 -8.58 -24.09
C ASN A 416 -31.02 -9.85 -24.50
N GLY A 417 -31.36 -10.01 -25.78
CA GLY A 417 -32.18 -11.12 -26.27
C GLY A 417 -33.63 -11.11 -25.78
N ALA A 418 -34.11 -10.00 -25.22
CA ALA A 418 -35.53 -9.86 -24.90
C ALA A 418 -36.35 -9.74 -26.19
N GLU A 419 -37.39 -10.56 -26.33
CA GLU A 419 -38.38 -10.35 -27.40
C GLU A 419 -38.99 -8.95 -27.25
N VAL A 420 -38.81 -8.12 -28.28
CA VAL A 420 -39.48 -6.83 -28.37
C VAL A 420 -40.94 -7.11 -28.69
N ALA A 421 -41.81 -7.07 -27.68
CA ALA A 421 -43.24 -7.12 -27.86
C ALA A 421 -43.72 -5.83 -28.53
N PHE A 422 -44.02 -5.89 -29.82
CA PHE A 422 -44.78 -4.86 -30.51
C PHE A 422 -46.27 -5.11 -30.28
N ASP A 423 -46.74 -4.87 -29.06
CA ASP A 423 -48.18 -4.74 -28.81
C ASP A 423 -48.60 -3.35 -29.33
N TYR A 424 -48.82 -3.26 -30.64
CA TYR A 424 -49.68 -2.22 -31.17
C TYR A 424 -51.08 -2.63 -30.75
N GLY A 425 -51.55 -2.09 -29.62
CA GLY A 425 -52.91 -2.33 -29.14
C GLY A 425 -53.88 -2.16 -30.30
N ASP A 426 -54.55 -3.25 -30.65
CA ASP A 426 -55.66 -3.20 -31.60
C ASP A 426 -56.75 -2.31 -30.99
N GLU A 427 -57.11 -1.31 -31.78
CA GLU A 427 -58.24 -0.37 -31.69
C GLU A 427 -58.08 0.88 -30.79
N PRO A 428 -58.15 2.09 -31.36
CA PRO A 428 -58.47 3.29 -30.59
C PRO A 428 -59.94 3.24 -30.20
N ASP A 429 -60.24 3.37 -28.91
CA ASP A 429 -61.60 3.66 -28.45
C ASP A 429 -62.08 4.98 -29.10
N GLU A 430 -62.89 4.85 -30.15
CA GLU A 430 -63.87 5.86 -30.54
C GLU A 430 -64.83 6.03 -29.37
N ASP A 431 -64.59 7.04 -28.53
CA ASP A 431 -65.62 7.92 -27.93
C ASP A 431 -65.04 8.74 -26.77
N VAL A 432 -64.29 9.81 -27.09
CA VAL A 432 -64.08 10.94 -26.17
C VAL A 432 -64.29 12.26 -26.91
N PHE A 433 -65.45 12.40 -27.57
CA PHE A 433 -66.04 13.71 -27.88
C PHE A 433 -67.57 13.57 -27.94
N GLU A 434 -68.21 13.64 -26.77
CA GLU A 434 -69.57 14.16 -26.67
C GLU A 434 -69.59 15.43 -25.83
N ALA A 435 -70.52 16.31 -26.21
CA ALA A 435 -70.56 17.77 -26.05
C ALA A 435 -70.96 18.29 -24.67
#